data_AF-A0A553XCP4-F1
#
_entry.id   AF-A0A553XCP4-F1
#
_cell.length_a   1.000
_cell.length_b   1.000
_cell.length_c   1.000
_cell.angle_alpha   90.00
_cell.angle_beta   90.00
_cell.angle_gamma   90.00
#
_symmetry.space_group_name_H-M   'P 1'
#
loop_
_entity.id
_entity.type
_entity.pdbx_description
1 polymer ?
#
loop_
_entity_poly.entity_id
_entity_poly.type
_entity_poly.pdbx_seq_one_letter_code
_entity_poly.pdbx_strand_id
1 'polypeptide(L)' 'MPSTGYRDALNDALERMDDLGYERGQGVDLASHGPMGAEALAALGHEDDVAQWVGRYRRALDHHAPPAA' A
#
# COMPACT_ATOMS: atom_id res chain seq x y z
N MET A 1 -7.29 7.45 21.43
CA MET A 1 -6.70 8.29 20.37
C MET A 1 -7.79 8.57 19.36
N PRO A 2 -7.82 9.72 18.67
CA PRO A 2 -8.75 9.89 17.56
C PRO A 2 -8.53 8.76 16.55
N SER A 3 -9.61 8.14 16.07
CA SER A 3 -9.57 7.14 15.02
C SER A 3 -9.09 7.79 13.73
N THR A 4 -8.17 7.16 13.01
CA THR A 4 -7.70 7.65 11.71
C THR A 4 -8.85 7.56 10.71
N GLY A 5 -9.12 8.63 9.95
CA GLY A 5 -10.16 8.57 8.91
C GLY A 5 -9.64 7.92 7.63
N TYR A 6 -10.55 7.36 6.81
CA TYR A 6 -10.24 6.71 5.52
C TYR A 6 -9.18 7.46 4.69
N ARG A 7 -9.39 8.76 4.48
CA ARG A 7 -8.51 9.58 3.63
C ARG A 7 -7.12 9.72 4.23
N ASP A 8 -7.02 9.91 5.54
CA ASP A 8 -5.75 10.09 6.22
C ASP A 8 -4.96 8.78 6.21
N ALA A 9 -5.63 7.66 6.48
CA ALA A 9 -5.02 6.33 6.44
C ALA A 9 -4.53 5.95 5.04
N LEU A 10 -5.33 6.21 4.00
CA LEU A 10 -4.95 5.89 2.63
C LEU A 10 -3.82 6.81 2.12
N ASN A 11 -3.85 8.10 2.44
CA ASN A 11 -2.76 9.01 2.06
C ASN A 11 -1.44 8.64 2.75
N ASP A 12 -1.44 8.36 4.05
CA ASP A 12 -0.26 7.87 4.78
C ASP A 12 0.26 6.57 4.17
N ALA A 13 -0.62 5.65 3.76
CA ALA A 13 -0.22 4.42 3.09
C ALA A 13 0.49 4.69 1.75
N LEU A 14 -0.06 5.57 0.93
CA LEU A 14 0.53 5.92 -0.38
C LEU A 14 1.88 6.63 -0.23
N GLU A 15 2.00 7.55 0.73
CA GLU A 15 3.29 8.21 1.05
C GLU A 15 4.35 7.19 1.47
N ARG A 16 3.98 6.20 2.28
CA ARG A 16 4.90 5.12 2.71
C ARG A 16 5.27 4.13 1.61
N MET A 17 4.64 4.21 0.44
CA MET A 17 4.87 3.33 -0.70
C MET A 17 5.31 4.09 -1.95
N ASP A 18 5.62 5.39 -1.83
CA ASP A 18 5.95 6.25 -2.97
C ASP A 18 7.26 5.83 -3.70
N ASP A 19 8.12 5.12 -2.98
CA ASP A 19 9.40 4.58 -3.45
C ASP A 19 9.25 3.21 -4.11
N LEU A 20 8.04 2.65 -4.17
CA LEU A 20 7.75 1.37 -4.80
C LEU A 20 7.27 1.60 -6.24
N GLY A 21 7.82 0.82 -7.16
CA GLY A 21 7.40 0.76 -8.54
C GLY A 21 6.15 -0.10 -8.73
N TYR A 22 5.51 0.07 -9.89
CA TYR A 22 4.42 -0.78 -10.35
C TYR A 22 4.91 -2.20 -10.69
N GLU A 23 4.00 -3.17 -10.60
CA GLU A 23 4.29 -4.55 -10.99
C GLU A 23 4.50 -4.67 -12.51
N ARG A 24 5.58 -5.34 -12.91
CA ARG A 24 6.00 -5.48 -14.32
C ARG A 24 6.02 -6.95 -14.74
N GLY A 25 5.27 -7.33 -15.77
CA GLY A 25 5.64 -8.49 -16.59
C GLY A 25 4.53 -9.41 -17.09
N GLN A 26 4.95 -10.36 -17.94
CA GLN A 26 4.20 -11.58 -18.28
C GLN A 26 4.61 -12.67 -17.28
N GLY A 27 3.65 -13.19 -16.51
CA GLY A 27 3.87 -14.21 -15.48
C GLY A 27 3.83 -13.71 -14.03
N VAL A 28 3.64 -12.41 -13.82
CA VAL A 28 3.29 -11.80 -12.53
C VAL A 28 1.99 -11.01 -12.70
N ASP A 29 1.18 -10.91 -11.65
CA ASP A 29 -0.05 -10.13 -11.68
C ASP A 29 0.31 -8.64 -11.76
N LEU A 30 -0.32 -7.88 -12.66
CA LEU A 30 -0.04 -6.44 -12.86
C LEU A 30 -0.65 -5.56 -11.75
N ALA A 31 -1.01 -6.17 -10.62
CA ALA A 31 -1.70 -5.55 -9.52
C ALA A 31 -0.71 -5.12 -8.43
N SER A 32 -0.64 -3.82 -8.16
CA SER A 32 0.05 -3.33 -6.96
C SER A 32 -0.82 -3.61 -5.72
N HIS A 33 -0.58 -4.73 -5.07
CA HIS A 33 -1.40 -5.20 -3.96
C HIS A 33 -1.26 -4.36 -2.68
N GLY A 34 -0.17 -3.62 -2.52
CA GLY A 34 0.05 -2.75 -1.36
C GLY A 34 -1.04 -1.70 -1.20
N PRO A 35 -1.20 -0.79 -2.20
CA PRO A 35 -2.28 0.21 -2.22
C PRO A 35 -3.67 -0.41 -2.19
N MET A 36 -3.91 -1.50 -2.94
CA MET A 36 -5.22 -2.17 -2.95
C MET A 36 -5.61 -2.72 -1.57
N GLY A 37 -4.67 -3.35 -0.86
CA GLY A 37 -4.90 -3.87 0.49
C GLY A 37 -5.10 -2.75 1.52
N ALA A 38 -4.36 -1.64 1.38
CA ALA A 38 -4.51 -0.47 2.24
C ALA A 38 -5.90 0.16 2.07
N GLU A 39 -6.34 0.36 0.83
CA GLU A 39 -7.67 0.89 0.52
C GLU A 39 -8.78 -0.05 1.00
N ALA A 40 -8.64 -1.36 0.82
CA ALA A 40 -9.62 -2.34 1.28
C ALA A 40 -9.80 -2.32 2.80
N LEU A 41 -8.70 -2.25 3.57
CA LEU A 41 -8.76 -2.13 5.03
C LEU A 41 -9.47 -0.84 5.45
N ALA A 42 -9.08 0.29 4.87
CA ALA A 42 -9.69 1.57 5.18
C ALA A 42 -11.19 1.57 4.84
N ALA A 43 -11.59 1.03 3.68
CA ALA A 43 -12.99 0.96 3.25
C ALA A 43 -13.86 0.06 4.15
N LEU A 44 -13.25 -0.91 4.83
CA LEU A 44 -13.93 -1.83 5.76
C LEU A 44 -13.97 -1.31 7.21
N GLY A 45 -13.46 -0.11 7.49
CA GLY A 45 -13.42 0.47 8.84
C GLY A 45 -12.25 -0.01 9.70
N HIS A 46 -11.17 -0.45 9.04
CA HIS A 46 -9.91 -0.88 9.68
C HIS A 46 -8.78 0.12 9.42
N GLU A 47 -9.08 1.42 9.45
CA GLU A 47 -8.11 2.48 9.16
C GLU A 47 -6.86 2.41 10.05
N ASP A 48 -7.03 2.06 11.33
CA ASP A 48 -5.92 1.97 12.28
C ASP A 48 -4.98 0.76 12.00
N ASP A 49 -5.41 -0.22 11.21
CA ASP A 49 -4.59 -1.39 10.82
C ASP A 49 -3.75 -1.14 9.55
N VAL A 50 -4.05 -0.07 8.79
CA VAL A 50 -3.43 0.22 7.48
C VAL A 50 -1.91 0.37 7.59
N ALA A 51 -1.41 1.11 8.59
CA ALA A 51 0.03 1.31 8.77
C ALA A 51 0.78 -0.01 9.04
N GLN A 52 0.16 -0.94 9.78
CA GLN A 52 0.73 -2.25 10.02
C GLN A 52 0.74 -3.10 8.75
N TRP A 53 -0.33 -3.05 7.96
CA TRP A 53 -0.42 -3.72 6.66
C TRP A 53 0.70 -3.28 5.72
N VAL A 54 0.88 -1.98 5.52
CA VAL A 54 1.94 -1.43 4.66
C VAL A 54 3.32 -1.91 5.11
N GLY A 55 3.60 -1.86 6.40
CA GLY A 55 4.87 -2.33 6.96
C GLY A 55 5.10 -3.84 6.79
N ARG A 56 4.05 -4.66 6.69
CA ARG A 56 4.16 -6.09 6.37
C ARG A 56 4.37 -6.31 4.87
N TYR A 57 3.57 -5.66 4.03
CA TYR A 57 3.66 -5.76 2.57
C TYR A 57 5.08 -5.43 2.06
N ARG A 58 5.66 -4.33 2.55
CA ARG A 58 7.03 -3.91 2.20
C ARG A 58 8.12 -4.96 2.49
N ARG A 59 7.90 -5.82 3.48
CA ARG A 59 8.89 -6.83 3.92
C ARG A 59 8.63 -8.22 3.38
N ALA A 60 7.42 -8.48 2.88
CA ALA A 60 6.99 -9.82 2.50
C ALA A 60 7.46 -10.23 1.10
N LEU A 61 7.77 -9.26 0.24
CA LEU A 61 8.05 -9.45 -1.18
C LEU A 61 9.16 -8.49 -1.63
N ASP A 62 9.88 -8.87 -2.69
CA ASP A 62 10.75 -7.94 -3.40
C ASP A 62 9.89 -6.97 -4.21
N HIS A 63 10.22 -5.68 -4.13
CA HIS A 63 9.49 -4.62 -4.84
C HIS A 63 10.31 -4.06 -5.97
N HIS A 64 9.62 -3.64 -7.03
CA HIS A 64 10.26 -2.94 -8.13
C HIS A 64 10.62 -1.49 -7.74
N ALA A 65 11.67 -0.95 -8.36
CA ALA A 65 11.92 0.48 -8.31
C ALA A 65 10.92 1.25 -9.20
N PRO A 66 10.55 2.49 -8.85
CA PRO A 66 9.70 3.34 -9.66
C PRO A 66 10.33 3.59 -11.05
N PRO A 67 9.51 3.97 -12.06
CA PRO A 67 10.03 4.41 -13.35
C PRO A 67 11.04 5.55 -13.17
N ALA A 68 12.09 5.57 -13.99
CA ALA A 68 12.96 6.75 -14.07
C ALA A 68 12.14 7.94 -14.62
N ALA A 69 12.41 9.13 -14.08
CA ALA A 69 11.84 10.39 -14.53
C ALA A 69 12.40 10.84 -15.89
#